data_AF-A0A828ZT53-F1
#
_entry.id   AF-A0A828ZT53-F1
#
_cell.length_a   1.000
_cell.length_b   1.000
_cell.length_c   1.000
_cell.angle_alpha   90.00
_cell.angle_beta   90.00
_cell.angle_gamma   90.00
#
_symmetry.space_group_name_H-M   'P 1'
#
loop_
_entity.id
_entity.type
_entity.pdbx_description
1 polymer ?
#
loop_
_entity_poly.entity_id
_entity_poly.type
_entity_poly.pdbx_seq_one_letter_code
_entity_poly.pdbx_strand_id
1 'polypeptide(L)'
;MKEVQLIRKSELSEGGCNACGVVEATSYTLKLGSNKAIISELTVGGLVDSLALAEGFIGEDIYEMFSEVRQLKKGENCIEVHHESPNVRFKRGDNEMIFNNHVSNHTELYEIVNQILTELFGLGPYAFKEENGNPKLNEEWQETIETQRNNPHLFQ
;
A
#
# COMPACT_ATOMS: atom_id res chain seq x y z
N MET A 1 -3.43 16.04 15.51
CA MET A 1 -2.88 14.98 14.65
C MET A 1 -3.98 13.94 14.48
N LYS A 2 -4.33 13.57 13.24
CA LYS A 2 -5.35 12.54 12.99
C LYS A 2 -4.71 11.15 13.13
N GLU A 3 -5.48 10.17 13.57
CA GLU A 3 -5.04 8.78 13.67
C GLU A 3 -5.48 8.00 12.42
N VAL A 4 -4.55 7.20 11.87
CA VAL A 4 -4.79 6.25 10.78
C VAL A 4 -4.66 4.85 11.37
N GLN A 5 -5.72 4.04 11.25
CA GLN A 5 -5.69 2.64 11.66
C GLN A 5 -5.45 1.77 10.42
N LEU A 6 -4.45 0.90 10.49
CA LEU A 6 -4.13 -0.10 9.48
C LEU A 6 -4.42 -1.47 10.07
N ILE A 7 -5.47 -2.12 9.59
CA ILE A 7 -5.84 -3.47 10.03
C ILE A 7 -5.30 -4.45 8.98
N ARG A 8 -4.25 -5.18 9.35
CA ARG A 8 -3.66 -6.23 8.51
C ARG A 8 -4.62 -7.41 8.46
N LYS A 9 -4.93 -7.89 7.26
CA LYS A 9 -5.71 -9.09 7.03
C LYS A 9 -4.91 -10.03 6.15
N SER A 10 -4.58 -11.20 6.68
CA SER A 10 -4.00 -12.29 5.92
C SER A 10 -5.07 -13.31 5.62
N GLU A 11 -5.23 -13.67 4.35
CA GLU A 11 -6.05 -14.79 3.91
C GLU A 11 -5.17 -15.82 3.21
N LEU A 12 -5.43 -17.09 3.49
CA LEU A 12 -4.80 -18.18 2.75
C LEU A 12 -5.71 -18.55 1.58
N SER A 13 -5.11 -18.72 0.41
CA SER A 13 -5.80 -19.17 -0.78
C SER A 13 -4.98 -20.21 -1.52
N GLU A 14 -5.64 -21.07 -2.30
CA GLU A 14 -4.95 -21.91 -3.27
C GLU A 14 -4.32 -21.00 -4.33
N GLY A 15 -3.05 -21.24 -4.67
CA GLY A 15 -2.44 -20.53 -5.78
C GLY A 15 -3.24 -20.74 -7.07
N GLY A 16 -3.37 -19.70 -7.88
CA GLY A 16 -4.17 -19.71 -9.12
C GLY A 16 -3.66 -20.63 -10.24
N CYS A 17 -2.61 -21.42 -9.98
CA CYS A 17 -2.04 -22.42 -10.87
C CYS A 17 -2.00 -23.75 -10.11
N ASN A 18 -2.28 -24.86 -10.78
CA ASN A 18 -2.28 -26.21 -10.22
C ASN A 18 -0.90 -26.68 -9.70
N ALA A 19 0.17 -25.93 -9.97
CA ALA A 19 1.52 -26.15 -9.44
C ALA A 19 1.85 -25.25 -8.22
N CYS A 20 1.05 -24.21 -7.96
CA CYS A 20 1.30 -23.30 -6.86
C CYS A 20 0.68 -23.84 -5.57
N GLY A 21 1.47 -23.81 -4.50
CA GLY A 21 1.03 -24.15 -3.15
C GLY A 21 -0.01 -23.18 -2.57
N VAL A 22 -0.19 -23.26 -1.27
CA VAL A 22 -1.05 -22.32 -0.55
C VAL A 22 -0.32 -20.99 -0.49
N VAL A 23 -0.98 -19.91 -0.90
CA VAL A 23 -0.42 -18.56 -0.86
C VAL A 23 -1.09 -17.73 0.23
N GLU A 24 -0.27 -17.01 1.01
CA GLU A 24 -0.74 -15.99 1.94
C GLU A 24 -0.92 -14.67 1.19
N ALA A 25 -2.17 -14.23 1.02
CA ALA A 25 -2.49 -12.90 0.54
C ALA A 25 -2.66 -11.97 1.75
N THR A 26 -1.72 -11.05 1.92
CA THR A 26 -1.82 -9.98 2.92
C THR A 26 -2.46 -8.75 2.27
N SER A 27 -3.46 -8.16 2.92
CA SER A 27 -4.04 -6.87 2.58
C SER A 27 -4.21 -6.02 3.84
N TYR A 28 -4.37 -4.71 3.69
CA TYR A 28 -4.57 -3.78 4.79
C TYR A 28 -5.88 -3.02 4.61
N THR A 29 -6.69 -2.98 5.65
CA THR A 29 -7.82 -2.04 5.72
C THR A 29 -7.34 -0.76 6.40
N LEU A 30 -7.25 0.32 5.63
CA LEU A 30 -6.99 1.65 6.14
C LEU A 30 -8.29 2.28 6.64
N LYS A 31 -8.27 2.87 7.84
CA LYS A 31 -9.36 3.71 8.36
C LYS A 31 -8.82 5.09 8.76
N LEU A 32 -9.48 6.13 8.25
CA LEU A 32 -9.25 7.52 8.63
C LEU A 32 -10.60 8.20 8.88
N GLY A 33 -10.96 8.40 10.15
CA GLY A 33 -12.29 8.89 10.52
C GLY A 33 -13.40 7.94 10.03
N SER A 34 -14.32 8.46 9.21
CA SER A 34 -15.37 7.65 8.55
C SER A 34 -14.91 6.97 7.26
N ASN A 35 -13.76 7.34 6.71
CA ASN A 35 -13.28 6.85 5.43
C ASN A 35 -12.52 5.53 5.61
N LYS A 36 -12.72 4.63 4.64
CA LYS A 36 -12.09 3.31 4.63
C LYS A 36 -11.56 3.02 3.22
N ALA A 37 -10.39 2.42 3.15
CA ALA A 37 -9.78 1.95 1.91
C ALA A 37 -9.15 0.58 2.12
N ILE A 38 -9.07 -0.22 1.05
CA ILE A 38 -8.33 -1.48 1.04
C ILE A 38 -7.04 -1.23 0.26
N ILE A 39 -5.93 -1.60 0.88
CA ILE A 39 -4.60 -1.52 0.30
C ILE A 39 -4.10 -2.95 0.14
N SER A 40 -3.88 -3.37 -1.11
CA SER A 40 -3.39 -4.72 -1.42
C SER A 40 -1.97 -4.93 -0.93
N GLU A 41 -1.11 -3.92 -1.06
CA GLU A 41 0.28 -3.96 -0.60
C GLU A 41 0.65 -2.66 0.11
N LEU A 42 1.24 -2.76 1.30
CA LEU A 42 1.65 -1.60 2.09
C LEU A 42 2.94 -1.00 1.50
N THR A 43 2.76 -0.16 0.49
CA THR A 43 3.82 0.58 -0.21
C THR A 43 3.70 2.07 0.07
N VAL A 44 4.77 2.82 -0.18
CA VAL A 44 4.76 4.29 -0.08
C VAL A 44 3.68 4.87 -1.00
N GLY A 45 3.67 4.46 -2.28
CA GLY A 45 2.69 4.87 -3.28
C GLY A 45 1.26 4.56 -2.87
N GLY A 46 0.98 3.31 -2.49
CA GLY A 46 -0.36 2.87 -2.13
C GLY A 46 -0.91 3.56 -0.89
N LEU A 47 -0.07 3.81 0.12
CA LEU A 47 -0.51 4.47 1.35
C LEU A 47 -0.76 5.98 1.14
N VAL A 48 0.09 6.67 0.37
CA VAL A 48 -0.14 8.08 0.01
C VAL A 48 -1.41 8.24 -0.82
N ASP A 49 -1.61 7.43 -1.85
CA ASP A 49 -2.81 7.49 -2.70
C ASP A 49 -4.07 7.29 -1.85
N SER A 50 -4.11 6.23 -1.04
CA SER A 50 -5.26 5.92 -0.18
C SER A 50 -5.58 7.04 0.80
N LEU A 51 -4.56 7.67 1.40
CA LEU A 51 -4.75 8.78 2.35
C LEU A 51 -5.18 10.07 1.64
N ALA A 52 -4.61 10.37 0.48
CA ALA A 52 -5.02 11.53 -0.33
C ALA A 52 -6.50 11.42 -0.73
N LEU A 53 -6.91 10.25 -1.23
CA LEU A 53 -8.31 9.97 -1.57
C LEU A 53 -9.22 10.07 -0.33
N ALA A 54 -8.79 9.53 0.82
CA ALA A 54 -9.53 9.63 2.07
C ALA A 54 -9.65 11.09 2.58
N GLU A 55 -8.78 12.00 2.18
CA GLU A 55 -8.87 13.43 2.48
C GLU A 55 -9.57 14.23 1.37
N GLY A 56 -10.17 13.56 0.39
CA GLY A 56 -10.99 14.17 -0.65
C GLY A 56 -10.22 14.67 -1.88
N PHE A 57 -9.02 14.15 -2.12
CA PHE A 57 -8.43 14.20 -3.46
C PHE A 57 -9.20 13.25 -4.40
N ILE A 58 -9.18 13.58 -5.69
CA ILE A 58 -9.70 12.74 -6.75
C ILE A 58 -8.50 12.15 -7.50
N GLY A 59 -8.47 10.83 -7.66
CA GLY A 59 -7.47 10.10 -8.41
C GLY A 59 -7.92 9.83 -9.84
N GLU A 60 -7.05 10.08 -10.81
CA GLU A 60 -7.26 9.83 -12.24
C GLU A 60 -5.99 9.21 -12.83
N ASP A 61 -6.14 8.11 -13.58
CA ASP A 61 -5.03 7.47 -14.26
C ASP A 61 -4.94 8.01 -15.69
N ILE A 62 -3.81 8.63 -16.01
CA ILE A 62 -3.52 9.17 -17.34
C ILE A 62 -2.63 8.19 -18.07
N TYR A 63 -3.18 7.61 -19.13
CA TYR A 63 -2.46 6.73 -20.04
C TYR A 63 -1.80 7.55 -21.15
N GLU A 64 -0.48 7.60 -21.11
CA GLU A 64 0.36 8.10 -22.18
C GLU A 64 0.85 6.94 -23.06
N MET A 65 1.48 7.25 -24.20
CA MET A 65 1.84 6.25 -25.20
C MET A 65 2.77 5.14 -24.67
N PHE A 66 3.54 5.42 -23.61
CA PHE A 66 4.47 4.48 -22.98
C PHE A 66 4.49 4.53 -21.45
N SER A 67 3.55 5.25 -20.83
CA SER A 67 3.55 5.52 -19.39
C SER A 67 2.13 5.60 -18.85
N GLU A 68 1.97 5.23 -17.59
CA GLU A 68 0.77 5.49 -16.80
C GLU A 68 1.16 6.43 -15.68
N VAL A 69 0.48 7.57 -15.59
CA VAL A 69 0.70 8.58 -14.56
C VAL A 69 -0.57 8.71 -13.74
N ARG A 70 -0.46 8.48 -12.44
CA ARG A 70 -1.55 8.70 -11.50
C ARG A 70 -1.60 10.18 -11.12
N GLN A 71 -2.72 10.86 -11.32
CA GLN A 71 -2.92 12.24 -10.90
C GLN A 71 -3.88 12.34 -9.71
N LEU A 72 -3.44 13.01 -8.65
CA LEU A 72 -4.22 13.31 -7.44
C LEU A 72 -4.55 14.81 -7.41
N LYS A 73 -5.84 15.14 -7.55
CA LYS A 73 -6.33 16.52 -7.67
C LYS A 73 -7.24 16.93 -6.52
N LYS A 74 -7.04 18.14 -5.98
CA LYS A 74 -7.96 18.79 -5.02
C LYS A 74 -7.85 20.31 -5.11
N GLY A 75 -8.87 20.97 -5.65
CA GLY A 75 -8.82 22.40 -5.92
C GLY A 75 -7.69 22.73 -6.91
N GLU A 76 -6.77 23.61 -6.53
CA GLU A 76 -5.58 23.95 -7.33
C GLU A 76 -4.41 22.97 -7.12
N ASN A 77 -4.52 22.04 -6.17
CA ASN A 77 -3.48 21.02 -5.96
C ASN A 77 -3.60 19.94 -7.03
N CYS A 78 -2.52 19.71 -7.77
CA CYS A 78 -2.36 18.59 -8.69
C CYS A 78 -1.01 17.94 -8.41
N ILE A 79 -1.03 16.67 -7.98
CA ILE A 79 0.15 15.87 -7.70
C ILE A 79 0.17 14.71 -8.68
N GLU A 80 1.27 14.57 -9.39
CA GLU A 80 1.54 13.42 -10.25
C GLU A 80 2.31 12.37 -9.47
N VAL A 81 1.89 11.11 -9.59
CA VAL A 81 2.54 9.94 -8.99
C VAL A 81 2.98 9.02 -10.12
N HIS A 82 4.29 8.81 -10.21
CA HIS A 82 4.94 7.99 -11.21
C HIS A 82 5.49 6.74 -10.53
N HIS A 83 4.98 5.57 -10.94
CA HIS A 83 5.45 4.28 -10.42
C HIS A 83 6.61 3.77 -11.28
N GLU A 84 7.84 4.03 -10.81
CA GLU A 84 9.09 3.79 -11.54
C GLU A 84 9.91 2.72 -10.81
N SER A 85 9.55 1.43 -10.96
CA SER A 85 10.17 0.33 -10.20
C SER A 85 11.70 0.41 -10.17
N PRO A 86 12.35 0.40 -8.98
CA PRO A 86 11.78 0.08 -7.65
C PRO A 86 11.17 1.28 -6.89
N ASN A 87 11.22 2.47 -7.47
CA ASN A 87 10.86 3.72 -6.82
C ASN A 87 9.42 4.16 -7.13
N VAL A 88 8.98 5.13 -6.34
CA VAL A 88 7.80 5.95 -6.61
C VAL A 88 8.21 7.41 -6.53
N ARG A 89 7.72 8.21 -7.48
CA ARG A 89 8.03 9.62 -7.60
C ARG A 89 6.76 10.45 -7.53
N PHE A 90 6.77 11.44 -6.65
CA PHE A 90 5.67 12.39 -6.46
C PHE A 90 6.11 13.76 -6.93
N LYS A 91 5.30 14.41 -7.76
CA LYS A 91 5.62 15.71 -8.34
C LYS A 91 4.46 16.69 -8.22
N ARG A 92 4.76 17.92 -7.78
CA ARG A 92 3.84 19.06 -7.74
C ARG A 92 4.55 20.30 -8.27
N GLY A 93 4.28 20.67 -9.52
CA GLY A 93 5.01 21.74 -10.21
C GLY A 93 6.50 21.39 -10.32
N ASP A 94 7.37 22.25 -9.77
CA ASP A 94 8.82 22.03 -9.73
C ASP A 94 9.30 21.24 -8.51
N ASN A 95 8.42 20.98 -7.53
CA ASN A 95 8.77 20.16 -6.36
C ASN A 95 8.59 18.67 -6.70
N GLU A 96 9.62 17.87 -6.43
CA GLU A 96 9.66 16.45 -6.71
C GLU A 96 10.30 15.70 -5.53
N MET A 97 9.72 14.55 -5.19
CA MET A 97 10.24 13.66 -4.17
C MET A 97 10.24 12.23 -4.70
N ILE A 98 11.35 11.51 -4.51
CA ILE A 98 11.56 10.14 -5.00
C ILE A 98 11.94 9.26 -3.82
N PHE A 99 11.24 8.13 -3.68
CA PHE A 99 11.48 7.16 -2.62
C PHE A 99 11.43 5.74 -3.17
N ASN A 100 12.07 4.79 -2.48
CA ASN A 100 11.81 3.38 -2.73
C ASN A 100 10.35 3.09 -2.39
N ASN A 101 9.62 2.43 -3.30
CA ASN A 101 8.20 2.17 -3.09
C ASN A 101 7.96 1.09 -2.02
N HIS A 102 8.91 0.15 -1.86
CA HIS A 102 8.85 -0.95 -0.90
C HIS A 102 9.86 -0.72 0.22
N VAL A 103 9.33 -0.37 1.40
CA VAL A 103 10.14 -0.11 2.61
C VAL A 103 9.77 -1.16 3.66
N SER A 104 10.71 -2.03 4.01
CA SER A 104 10.47 -3.14 4.95
C SER A 104 10.21 -2.69 6.38
N ASN A 105 10.77 -1.55 6.79
CA ASN A 105 10.55 -0.97 8.10
C ASN A 105 9.30 -0.08 8.07
N HIS A 106 8.22 -0.51 8.74
CA HIS A 106 6.97 0.22 8.75
C HIS A 106 7.08 1.61 9.40
N THR A 107 7.92 1.78 10.43
CA THR A 107 8.16 3.10 11.04
C THR A 107 8.75 4.08 10.02
N GLU A 108 9.77 3.64 9.27
CA GLU A 108 10.37 4.43 8.20
C GLU A 108 9.38 4.72 7.08
N LEU A 109 8.57 3.72 6.68
CA LEU A 109 7.49 3.89 5.71
C LEU A 109 6.53 5.01 6.14
N TYR A 110 6.11 5.04 7.39
CA TYR A 110 5.20 6.06 7.91
C TYR A 110 5.81 7.46 7.99
N GLU A 111 7.11 7.55 8.28
CA GLU A 111 7.84 8.81 8.26
C GLU A 111 7.90 9.37 6.83
N ILE A 112 8.26 8.54 5.84
CA ILE A 112 8.28 8.90 4.42
C ILE A 112 6.89 9.35 3.95
N VAL A 113 5.85 8.59 4.27
CA VAL A 113 4.47 8.91 3.89
C VAL A 113 4.00 10.22 4.51
N ASN A 114 4.32 10.46 5.79
CA ASN A 114 4.02 11.73 6.44
C ASN A 114 4.79 12.90 5.81
N GLN A 115 6.04 12.69 5.42
CA GLN A 115 6.84 13.70 4.75
C GLN A 115 6.18 14.12 3.42
N ILE A 116 5.85 13.15 2.56
CA ILE A 116 5.20 13.39 1.27
C ILE A 116 3.85 14.12 1.45
N LEU A 117 3.00 13.63 2.35
CA LEU A 117 1.69 14.22 2.60
C LEU A 117 1.80 15.66 3.12
N THR A 118 2.78 15.95 3.99
CA THR A 118 2.98 17.28 4.54
C THR A 118 3.51 18.25 3.47
N GLU A 119 4.56 17.85 2.75
CA GLU A 119 5.28 18.73 1.82
C GLU A 119 4.52 18.96 0.51
N LEU A 120 3.92 17.92 -0.08
CA LEU A 120 3.29 18.02 -1.39
C LEU A 120 1.78 18.22 -1.31
N PHE A 121 1.10 17.55 -0.36
CA PHE A 121 -0.36 17.57 -0.28
C PHE A 121 -0.91 18.60 0.72
N GLY A 122 -0.08 19.10 1.64
CA GLY A 122 -0.54 19.92 2.76
C GLY A 122 -1.46 19.15 3.71
N LEU A 123 -1.26 17.84 3.81
CA LEU A 123 -2.01 16.90 4.63
C LEU A 123 -1.14 16.37 5.78
N GLY A 124 -1.79 15.85 6.83
CA GLY A 124 -1.08 15.26 7.97
C GLY A 124 -0.31 16.28 8.83
N PRO A 125 0.68 15.83 9.60
CA PRO A 125 1.09 14.43 9.78
C PRO A 125 0.00 13.58 10.46
N TYR A 126 0.09 12.27 10.28
CA TYR A 126 -0.78 11.25 10.86
C TYR A 126 -0.03 10.39 11.88
N ALA A 127 -0.75 9.95 12.90
CA ALA A 127 -0.29 8.90 13.80
C ALA A 127 -0.81 7.55 13.28
N PHE A 128 0.10 6.62 12.96
CA PHE A 128 -0.25 5.30 12.46
C PHE A 128 -0.37 4.30 13.60
N LYS A 129 -1.42 3.48 13.56
CA LYS A 129 -1.58 2.31 14.44
C LYS A 129 -1.87 1.08 13.60
N GLU A 130 -1.06 0.06 13.79
CA GLU A 130 -1.26 -1.25 13.16
C GLU A 130 -1.97 -2.19 14.11
N GLU A 131 -2.99 -2.85 13.60
CA GLU A 131 -3.68 -3.95 14.26
C GLU A 131 -3.57 -5.20 13.37
N ASN A 132 -3.07 -6.30 13.94
CA ASN A 132 -3.19 -7.59 13.29
C ASN A 132 -4.66 -8.01 13.37
N GLY A 133 -5.34 -8.03 12.23
CA GLY A 133 -6.65 -8.65 12.15
C GLY A 133 -6.51 -10.13 12.51
N ASN A 134 -7.42 -10.64 13.32
CA ASN A 134 -7.45 -12.06 13.68
C ASN A 134 -7.67 -12.88 12.40
N PRO A 135 -6.65 -13.58 11.88
CA PRO A 135 -6.85 -14.40 10.72
C PRO A 135 -7.60 -15.64 11.20
N LYS A 136 -8.79 -15.91 10.67
CA LYS A 136 -9.41 -17.23 10.83
C LYS A 136 -8.63 -18.20 9.96
N LEU A 137 -7.52 -18.69 10.48
CA LEU A 137 -6.68 -19.67 9.81
C LEU A 137 -7.24 -21.07 10.03
N ASN A 138 -7.43 -21.79 8.93
CA ASN A 138 -7.64 -23.23 8.99
C ASN A 138 -6.30 -23.90 9.35
N GLU A 139 -6.26 -24.70 10.41
CA GLU A 139 -5.06 -25.38 10.92
C GLU A 139 -4.38 -26.25 9.85
N GLU A 140 -5.15 -26.90 8.98
CA GLU A 140 -4.62 -27.72 7.87
C GLU A 140 -3.78 -26.90 6.87
N TRP A 141 -4.15 -25.63 6.67
CA TRP A 141 -3.49 -24.75 5.70
C TRP A 141 -2.18 -24.19 6.27
N GLN A 142 -2.12 -24.04 7.59
CA GLN A 142 -0.89 -23.67 8.30
C GLN A 142 0.17 -24.78 8.19
N GLU A 143 -0.21 -26.03 8.45
CA GLU A 143 0.69 -27.18 8.28
C GLU A 143 1.19 -27.31 6.82
N THR A 144 0.31 -27.02 5.86
CA THR A 144 0.64 -27.05 4.44
C THR A 144 1.68 -25.98 4.07
N ILE A 145 1.55 -24.75 4.60
CA ILE A 145 2.55 -23.68 4.40
C ILE A 145 3.89 -24.02 5.05
N GLU A 146 3.89 -24.53 6.27
CA GLU A 146 5.14 -24.94 6.93
C GLU A 146 5.85 -26.04 6.14
N THR A 147 5.08 -27.00 5.62
CA THR A 147 5.61 -28.07 4.76
C THR A 147 6.18 -27.51 3.45
N GLN A 148 5.49 -26.55 2.81
CA GLN A 148 5.95 -25.89 1.60
C GLN A 148 7.24 -25.09 1.82
N ARG A 149 7.32 -24.33 2.93
CA ARG A 149 8.49 -23.55 3.30
C ARG A 149 9.71 -24.44 3.58
N ASN A 150 9.49 -25.61 4.16
CA ASN A 150 10.54 -26.58 4.46
C ASN A 150 10.95 -27.41 3.23
N ASN A 151 10.09 -27.51 2.20
CA ASN A 151 10.33 -28.32 1.01
C ASN A 151 10.04 -27.55 -0.29
N PRO A 152 10.75 -26.45 -0.58
CA PRO A 152 10.43 -25.58 -1.71
C PRO A 152 10.50 -26.29 -3.07
N HIS A 153 11.33 -27.34 -3.20
CA HIS A 153 11.50 -28.11 -4.44
C HIS A 153 10.27 -28.97 -4.82
N LEU A 154 9.30 -29.15 -3.92
CA LEU A 154 8.10 -29.96 -4.18
C LEU A 154 6.95 -29.15 -4.80
N PHE A 155 7.07 -27.82 -4.86
CA PHE A 155 5.97 -26.91 -5.21
C PHE A 155 6.40 -25.83 -6.23
N GLN A 156 7.39 -26.14 -7.09
CA GLN A 156 7.85 -25.29 -8.20
C GLN A 156 7.23 -25.69 -9.54
#